data_AF-A0A806TQ38-F1
#
_entry.id   AF-A0A806TQ38-F1
#
_cell.length_a   1.000
_cell.length_b   1.000
_cell.length_c   1.000
_cell.angle_alpha   90.00
_cell.angle_beta   90.00
_cell.angle_gamma   90.00
#
_symmetry.space_group_name_H-M   'P 1'
#
loop_
_entity.id
_entity.type
_entity.pdbx_description
1 polymer ?
#
loop_
_entity_poly.entity_id
_entity_poly.type
_entity_poly.pdbx_seq_one_letter_code
_entity_poly.pdbx_strand_id
1 'polypeptide(L)'
;MKSRSEIELQLFYQLGINPSQCNHLSHFDPQENGLHFYIGCYHLVGKVSLQTPLEIINSDDAIQISNNLHIGFSKNLEFVPGGFARPVLQLNFEIEVPWVLAEEPS
;
A
#
# COMPACT_ATOMS: atom_id res chain seq x y z
N MET A 1 18.75 -9.60 11.48
CA MET A 1 17.28 -9.42 11.48
C MET A 1 17.05 -8.13 10.71
N LYS A 2 16.35 -8.17 9.57
CA LYS A 2 16.06 -6.95 8.81
C LYS A 2 15.17 -6.03 9.64
N SER A 3 15.39 -4.72 9.61
CA SER A 3 14.52 -3.79 10.33
C SER A 3 13.10 -3.88 9.77
N ARG A 4 12.09 -3.60 10.59
CA ARG A 4 10.67 -3.80 10.24
C ARG A 4 10.27 -3.03 8.97
N SER A 5 10.87 -1.86 8.74
CA SER A 5 10.69 -1.03 7.54
C SER A 5 11.34 -1.61 6.29
N GLU A 6 12.40 -2.42 6.41
CA GLU A 6 13.07 -3.01 5.25
C GLU A 6 12.19 -4.02 4.52
N ILE A 7 11.35 -4.80 5.22
CA ILE A 7 10.48 -5.78 4.56
C ILE A 7 9.38 -5.08 3.75
N GLU A 8 8.77 -4.05 4.34
CA GLU A 8 7.72 -3.25 3.72
C GLU A 8 8.25 -2.54 2.48
N LEU A 9 9.41 -1.88 2.58
CA LEU A 9 10.07 -1.23 1.45
C LEU A 9 10.50 -2.21 0.35
N GLN A 10 11.04 -3.37 0.73
CA GLN A 10 11.47 -4.37 -0.24
C GLN A 10 10.33 -4.91 -1.09
N LEU A 11 9.13 -5.08 -0.52
CA LEU A 11 7.94 -5.45 -1.28
C LEU A 11 7.65 -4.44 -2.40
N PHE A 12 7.56 -3.14 -2.06
CA PHE A 12 7.27 -2.10 -3.05
C PHE A 12 8.33 -2.08 -4.16
N TYR A 13 9.62 -2.15 -3.80
CA TYR A 13 10.70 -2.17 -4.78
C TYR A 13 10.66 -3.42 -5.67
N GLN A 14 10.32 -4.59 -5.12
CA GLN A 14 10.17 -5.82 -5.92
C GLN A 14 9.02 -5.75 -6.92
N LEU A 15 7.98 -4.97 -6.62
CA LEU A 15 6.87 -4.69 -7.52
C LEU A 15 7.17 -3.54 -8.50
N GLY A 16 8.35 -2.93 -8.43
CA GLY A 16 8.71 -1.77 -9.25
C GLY A 16 8.03 -0.47 -8.83
N ILE A 17 7.49 -0.41 -7.61
CA ILE A 17 6.84 0.77 -7.03
C ILE A 17 7.89 1.64 -6.34
N ASN A 18 7.81 2.96 -6.54
CA ASN A 18 8.48 3.93 -5.71
C ASN A 18 7.55 4.33 -4.54
N PRO A 19 7.81 3.88 -3.29
CA PRO A 19 6.92 4.15 -2.16
C PRO A 19 6.84 5.62 -1.74
N SER A 20 7.74 6.49 -2.25
CA SER A 20 7.66 7.94 -2.03
C SER A 20 6.70 8.67 -2.99
N GLN A 21 6.17 7.96 -4.00
CA GLN A 21 5.33 8.53 -5.05
C GLN A 21 3.97 7.83 -5.09
N CYS A 22 3.20 8.03 -4.03
CA CYS A 22 1.85 7.49 -3.94
C CYS A 22 0.89 8.19 -4.93
N ASN A 23 0.03 7.41 -5.61
CA ASN A 23 -0.91 7.96 -6.59
C ASN A 23 -2.04 8.74 -5.91
N HIS A 24 -2.53 8.21 -4.78
CA HIS A 24 -3.52 8.86 -3.94
C HIS A 24 -3.27 8.45 -2.49
N LEU A 25 -3.35 9.41 -1.58
CA LEU A 25 -3.17 9.20 -0.16
C LEU A 25 -4.27 9.96 0.58
N SER A 26 -4.97 9.25 1.45
CA SER A 26 -5.92 9.82 2.41
C SER A 26 -5.43 9.52 3.83
N HIS A 27 -5.64 10.49 4.72
CA HIS A 27 -5.24 10.45 6.11
C HIS A 27 -6.47 10.62 6.99
N PHE A 28 -6.50 9.87 8.10
CA PHE A 28 -7.58 9.92 9.08
C PHE A 28 -7.04 10.23 10.47
N ASP A 29 -7.94 10.74 11.32
CA ASP A 29 -7.67 11.03 12.72
C ASP A 29 -7.09 9.80 13.45
N PRO A 30 -6.27 10.01 14.49
CA PRO A 30 -5.65 8.92 15.21
C PRO A 30 -6.72 8.01 15.84
N GLN A 31 -6.50 6.71 15.76
CA GLN A 31 -7.34 5.74 16.47
C GLN A 31 -7.08 5.78 17.98
N GLU A 32 -7.86 5.04 18.76
CA GLU A 32 -7.71 4.96 20.23
C GLU A 32 -6.31 4.56 20.69
N ASN A 33 -5.55 3.86 19.84
CA ASN A 33 -4.17 3.43 20.06
C ASN A 33 -3.11 4.53 19.79
N GLY A 34 -3.53 5.74 19.36
CA GLY A 34 -2.65 6.86 19.03
C GLY A 34 -1.93 6.74 17.68
N LEU A 35 -2.24 5.70 16.87
CA LEU A 35 -1.74 5.54 15.52
C LEU A 35 -2.65 6.26 14.52
N HIS A 36 -2.06 6.83 13.49
CA HIS A 36 -2.77 7.42 12.38
C HIS A 36 -3.02 6.38 11.30
N PHE A 37 -4.23 6.38 10.79
CA PHE A 37 -4.65 5.51 9.70
C PHE A 37 -4.48 6.23 8.36
N TYR A 38 -3.83 5.55 7.44
CA TYR A 38 -3.63 6.01 6.07
C TYR A 38 -4.15 4.97 5.10
N ILE A 39 -4.82 5.42 4.05
CA ILE A 39 -5.14 4.58 2.90
C ILE A 39 -4.57 5.21 1.65
N GLY A 40 -4.13 4.40 0.71
CA GLY A 40 -3.66 4.91 -0.55
C GLY A 40 -3.54 3.84 -1.62
N CYS A 41 -3.07 4.25 -2.79
CA CYS A 41 -2.92 3.34 -3.90
C CYS A 41 -1.68 3.61 -4.77
N TYR A 42 -1.30 2.56 -5.51
CA TYR A 42 -0.27 2.57 -6.53
C TYR A 42 -0.79 1.92 -7.82
N HIS A 43 -0.36 2.41 -8.98
CA HIS A 43 -0.61 1.76 -10.27
C HIS A 43 0.57 0.89 -10.69
N LEU A 44 0.26 -0.34 -11.07
CA LEU A 44 1.22 -1.35 -11.51
C LEU A 44 0.91 -1.74 -12.95
N VAL A 45 1.96 -1.94 -13.76
CA VAL A 45 1.82 -2.53 -15.09
C VAL A 45 2.06 -4.02 -14.97
N GLY A 46 1.01 -4.81 -15.15
CA GLY A 46 1.10 -6.25 -14.97
C GLY A 46 -0.25 -6.96 -14.91
N LYS A 47 -0.19 -8.26 -14.67
CA LYS A 47 -1.35 -9.12 -14.43
C LYS A 47 -1.12 -9.89 -13.15
N VAL A 48 -2.15 -10.02 -12.33
CA VAL A 48 -2.16 -10.93 -11.20
C VAL A 48 -2.71 -12.27 -11.64
N SER A 49 -2.22 -13.35 -11.03
CA SER A 49 -2.78 -14.68 -11.26
C SER A 49 -4.23 -14.77 -10.78
N LEU A 50 -5.02 -15.67 -11.38
CA LEU A 50 -6.43 -15.88 -11.03
C LEU A 50 -6.66 -16.33 -9.58
N GLN A 51 -5.62 -16.85 -8.92
CA GLN A 51 -5.71 -17.31 -7.52
C GLN A 51 -5.50 -16.19 -6.49
N THR A 52 -5.15 -14.97 -6.90
CA THR A 52 -4.94 -13.87 -5.96
C THR A 52 -6.25 -13.12 -5.73
N PRO A 53 -6.63 -12.82 -4.46
CA PRO A 53 -7.76 -11.95 -4.17
C PRO A 53 -7.61 -10.61 -4.88
N LEU A 54 -8.62 -10.23 -5.65
CA LEU A 54 -8.62 -9.05 -6.53
C LEU A 54 -9.42 -7.87 -5.98
N GLU A 55 -10.00 -7.99 -4.78
CA GLU A 55 -10.78 -6.95 -4.15
C GLU A 55 -10.52 -7.00 -2.64
N ILE A 56 -10.04 -5.89 -2.07
CA ILE A 56 -10.10 -5.65 -0.63
C ILE A 56 -11.45 -4.98 -0.40
N ILE A 57 -12.42 -5.73 0.11
CA ILE A 57 -13.71 -5.14 0.51
C ILE A 57 -13.59 -4.64 1.97
N ASN A 58 -12.64 -5.19 2.73
CA ASN A 58 -12.40 -5.02 4.15
C ASN A 58 -11.02 -5.60 4.53
N SER A 59 -10.49 -5.22 5.70
CA SER A 59 -9.19 -5.66 6.22
C SER A 59 -9.00 -7.18 6.25
N ASP A 60 -10.09 -7.95 6.37
CA ASP A 60 -10.07 -9.41 6.49
C ASP A 60 -9.67 -10.11 5.18
N ASP A 61 -9.93 -9.49 4.02
CA ASP A 61 -9.56 -10.00 2.70
C ASP A 61 -8.22 -9.43 2.20
N ALA A 62 -7.57 -8.59 3.01
CA ALA A 62 -6.30 -7.96 2.67
C ALA A 62 -5.11 -8.91 2.88
N ILE A 63 -4.10 -8.78 2.01
CA ILE A 63 -2.81 -9.43 2.18
C ILE A 63 -2.05 -8.69 3.27
N GLN A 64 -1.89 -9.33 4.43
CA GLN A 64 -1.10 -8.80 5.53
C GLN A 64 0.40 -8.87 5.21
N ILE A 65 1.06 -7.72 5.15
CA ILE A 65 2.51 -7.60 4.93
C ILE A 65 3.25 -7.47 6.26
N SER A 66 2.67 -6.69 7.18
CA SER A 66 3.12 -6.56 8.56
C SER A 66 1.91 -6.37 9.47
N ASN A 67 2.10 -6.28 10.79
CA ASN A 67 1.00 -6.03 11.72
C ASN A 67 0.26 -4.72 11.42
N ASN A 68 0.92 -3.78 10.73
CA ASN A 68 0.40 -2.44 10.52
C ASN A 68 0.13 -2.14 9.06
N LEU A 69 0.66 -2.93 8.11
CA LEU A 69 0.50 -2.73 6.68
C LEU A 69 -0.28 -3.89 6.06
N HIS A 70 -1.43 -3.54 5.49
CA HIS A 70 -2.26 -4.42 4.69
C HIS A 70 -2.30 -3.91 3.26
N ILE A 71 -2.29 -4.83 2.30
CA ILE A 71 -2.39 -4.49 0.87
C ILE A 71 -3.43 -5.35 0.18
N GLY A 72 -3.75 -4.98 -1.04
CA GLY A 72 -4.44 -5.86 -1.96
C GLY A 72 -4.61 -5.19 -3.30
N PHE A 73 -5.18 -5.93 -4.23
CA PHE A 73 -5.24 -5.51 -5.61
C PHE A 73 -6.68 -5.15 -5.99
N SER A 74 -6.82 -4.36 -7.05
CA SER A 74 -8.10 -3.99 -7.64
C SER A 74 -7.98 -3.87 -9.16
N LYS A 75 -8.99 -4.38 -9.87
CA LYS A 75 -9.19 -4.10 -11.30
C LYS A 75 -9.99 -2.82 -11.54
N ASN A 76 -10.65 -2.30 -10.50
CA ASN A 76 -11.32 -1.00 -10.53
C ASN A 76 -10.24 0.05 -10.33
N LEU A 77 -9.94 0.76 -11.41
CA LEU A 77 -8.83 1.70 -11.49
C LEU A 77 -9.32 3.11 -11.15
N GLU A 78 -8.65 3.74 -10.21
CA GLU A 78 -8.90 5.12 -9.80
C GLU A 78 -7.67 5.97 -10.12
N PHE A 79 -7.89 7.22 -10.56
CA PHE A 79 -6.82 8.20 -10.79
C PHE A 79 -5.71 7.78 -11.77
N VAL A 80 -5.95 6.78 -12.64
CA VAL A 80 -4.97 6.35 -13.65
C VAL A 80 -4.79 7.45 -14.72
N PRO A 81 -3.56 7.95 -14.95
CA PRO A 81 -3.30 8.95 -15.98
C PRO A 81 -3.69 8.50 -17.39
N GLY A 82 -4.12 9.45 -18.23
CA GLY A 82 -4.33 9.20 -19.65
C GLY A 82 -3.04 8.70 -20.32
N GLY A 83 -3.11 7.56 -21.00
CA GLY A 83 -1.96 6.96 -21.69
C GLY A 83 -1.07 6.06 -20.81
N PHE A 84 -1.50 5.73 -19.59
CA PHE A 84 -0.78 4.77 -18.75
C PHE A 84 -0.64 3.40 -19.44
N ALA A 85 0.51 2.75 -19.26
CA ALA A 85 0.82 1.48 -19.89
C ALA A 85 -0.16 0.36 -19.44
N ARG A 86 -0.47 -0.55 -20.36
CA ARG A 86 -1.44 -1.64 -20.13
C ARG A 86 -0.76 -3.01 -20.25
N PRO A 87 -1.24 -4.04 -19.52
CA PRO A 87 -2.36 -4.02 -18.57
C PRO A 87 -2.00 -3.29 -17.27
N VAL A 88 -2.95 -2.57 -16.68
CA VAL A 88 -2.77 -1.85 -15.43
C VAL A 88 -3.61 -2.49 -14.33
N LEU A 89 -3.07 -2.47 -13.13
CA LEU A 89 -3.66 -2.96 -11.89
C LEU A 89 -3.46 -1.88 -10.82
N GLN A 90 -4.41 -1.76 -9.90
CA GLN A 90 -4.25 -0.92 -8.72
C GLN A 90 -3.86 -1.79 -7.52
N LEU A 91 -2.82 -1.40 -6.79
CA LEU A 91 -2.52 -1.89 -5.45
C LEU A 91 -3.06 -0.86 -4.46
N ASN A 92 -3.98 -1.27 -3.62
CA ASN A 92 -4.46 -0.49 -2.48
C ASN A 92 -3.68 -0.91 -1.24
N PHE A 93 -3.42 0.04 -0.35
CA PHE A 93 -2.86 -0.25 0.96
C PHE A 93 -3.60 0.51 2.05
N GLU A 94 -3.55 -0.09 3.24
CA GLU A 94 -3.98 0.51 4.50
C GLU A 94 -2.82 0.37 5.48
N ILE A 95 -2.49 1.45 6.18
CA ILE A 95 -1.38 1.44 7.13
C ILE A 95 -1.66 2.27 8.39
N GLU A 96 -1.32 1.70 9.54
CA GLU A 96 -1.35 2.38 10.83
C GLU A 96 0.07 2.72 11.33
N VAL A 97 0.39 4.00 11.40
CA VAL A 97 1.72 4.48 11.84
C VAL A 97 1.60 5.67 12.78
N PRO A 98 2.59 5.91 13.66
CA PRO A 98 2.67 7.14 14.42
C PRO A 98 2.69 8.37 13.50
N TRP A 99 2.16 9.51 13.97
CA TRP A 99 2.12 10.78 13.23
C TRP A 99 3.50 11.19 12.70
N VAL A 100 4.50 11.08 13.57
CA VAL A 100 5.90 11.34 13.25
C VAL A 100 6.62 10.00 13.37
N LEU A 101 7.12 9.51 12.24
CA LEU A 101 8.19 8.53 12.24
C LEU A 101 9.41 9.28 12.81
N ALA A 102 9.71 9.10 14.09
CA ALA A 102 10.87 9.75 14.69
C ALA A 102 12.10 9.42 13.82
N GLU A 103 12.78 10.45 13.32
CA GLU A 103 14.12 10.25 12.74
C GLU A 103 14.98 9.60 13.82
N GLU A 104 15.66 8.50 13.48
CA GLU A 104 16.68 7.99 14.39
C GLU A 104 17.70 9.12 14.64
N PRO A 105 18.12 9.36 15.89
CA PRO A 105 19.11 10.38 16.16
C PRO A 105 20.37 10.07 15.35
N SER A 106 20.75 11.03 14.52
CA SER A 106 21.94 11.06 13.66
C SER A 106 23.22 10.63 14.35
#